data_AF-A0A9E1ZU64-F1
#
_entry.id   AF-A0A9E1ZU64-F1
#
_cell.length_a   1.000
_cell.length_b   1.000
_cell.length_c   1.000
_cell.angle_alpha   90.00
_cell.angle_beta   90.00
_cell.angle_gamma   90.00
#
_symmetry.space_group_name_H-M   'P 1'
#
loop_
_entity.id
_entity.type
_entity.pdbx_description
1 polymer ?
#
loop_
_entity_poly.entity_id
_entity_poly.type
_entity_poly.pdbx_seq_one_letter_code
_entity_poly.pdbx_strand_id
1 'polypeptide(L)'
;VRISPDLKNATAYIMPLGGDQAAEVLEALTRARPFVRKQVGKTMRLRHVPNISFEMDETFDQASKIETLLNDPKVAQDLAAADETLTEESEDHGA
;
A
#
# COMPACT_ATOMS: atom_id res chain seq x y z
N VAL A 1 -6.49 -2.72 0.98
CA VAL A 1 -7.40 -2.63 2.16
C VAL A 1 -6.76 -3.38 3.31
N ARG A 2 -6.77 -2.81 4.53
CA ARG A 2 -6.25 -3.45 5.75
C ARG A 2 -7.39 -3.62 6.75
N ILE A 3 -7.47 -4.79 7.39
CA ILE A 3 -8.51 -5.09 8.39
C ILE A 3 -7.81 -5.50 9.69
N SER A 4 -8.34 -5.05 10.83
CA SER A 4 -7.84 -5.46 12.14
C SER A 4 -8.12 -6.96 12.39
N PRO A 5 -7.28 -7.68 13.15
CA PRO A 5 -7.49 -9.11 13.42
C PRO A 5 -8.84 -9.44 14.07
N ASP A 6 -9.41 -8.48 14.81
CA ASP A 6 -10.72 -8.60 15.46
C ASP A 6 -11.91 -8.21 14.56
N LEU A 7 -11.65 -7.88 13.29
CA LEU A 7 -12.63 -7.45 12.28
C LEU A 7 -13.47 -6.23 12.69
N LYS A 8 -13.04 -5.45 13.69
CA LYS A 8 -13.78 -4.27 14.14
C LYS A 8 -13.42 -3.02 13.38
N ASN A 9 -12.23 -2.95 12.79
CA ASN A 9 -11.74 -1.79 12.04
C ASN A 9 -11.24 -2.21 10.66
N ALA A 10 -11.50 -1.38 9.66
CA ALA A 10 -11.05 -1.59 8.29
C ALA A 10 -10.58 -0.26 7.71
N THR A 11 -9.36 -0.21 7.19
CA THR A 11 -8.80 0.92 6.46
C THR A 11 -8.85 0.61 4.96
N ALA A 12 -9.58 1.43 4.21
CA ALA A 12 -9.59 1.40 2.75
C ALA A 12 -8.62 2.46 2.21
N TYR A 13 -7.55 2.01 1.57
CA TYR A 13 -6.59 2.87 0.87
C TYR A 13 -7.14 3.29 -0.48
N ILE A 14 -7.00 4.58 -0.81
CA ILE A 14 -7.64 5.20 -1.98
C ILE A 14 -6.60 5.93 -2.80
N MET A 15 -6.71 5.77 -4.11
CA MET A 15 -5.97 6.54 -5.09
C MET A 15 -6.96 7.05 -6.15
N PRO A 16 -7.22 8.37 -6.21
CA PRO A 16 -7.99 8.96 -7.29
C PRO A 16 -7.32 8.71 -8.63
N LEU A 17 -8.12 8.55 -9.68
CA LEU A 17 -7.61 8.45 -11.04
C LEU A 17 -6.92 9.76 -11.43
N GLY A 18 -5.64 9.68 -11.80
CA GLY A 18 -4.82 10.83 -12.15
C GLY A 18 -4.13 11.51 -10.96
N GLY A 19 -4.33 11.05 -9.73
CA GLY A 19 -3.67 11.61 -8.53
C GLY A 19 -4.18 13.00 -8.10
N ASP A 20 -5.02 13.65 -8.92
CA ASP A 20 -5.61 14.94 -8.59
C ASP A 20 -6.70 14.84 -7.52
N GLN A 21 -6.92 15.95 -6.80
CA GLN A 21 -8.04 16.11 -5.87
C GLN A 21 -8.08 15.07 -4.72
N ALA A 22 -6.93 14.48 -4.39
CA ALA A 22 -6.77 13.51 -3.29
C ALA A 22 -7.50 13.91 -2.00
N ALA A 23 -7.27 15.14 -1.53
CA ALA A 23 -7.87 15.64 -0.30
C ALA A 23 -9.40 15.76 -0.39
N GLU A 24 -9.92 16.29 -1.51
CA GLU A 24 -11.36 16.47 -1.72
C GLU A 24 -12.09 15.13 -1.83
N VAL A 25 -11.49 14.17 -2.55
CA VAL A 25 -12.02 12.80 -2.66
C VAL A 25 -12.02 12.12 -1.29
N LEU A 26 -10.95 12.25 -0.53
CA LEU A 26 -10.85 11.69 0.82
C LEU A 26 -11.91 12.27 1.75
N GLU A 27 -12.13 13.59 1.71
CA GLU A 27 -13.16 14.28 2.49
C GLU A 27 -14.56 13.82 2.09
N ALA A 28 -14.86 13.77 0.79
CA ALA A 28 -16.14 13.31 0.27
C ALA A 28 -16.45 11.87 0.71
N LEU A 29 -15.45 10.98 0.67
CA LEU A 29 -15.61 9.59 1.10
C LEU A 29 -15.75 9.47 2.61
N THR A 30 -15.00 10.28 3.38
CA THR A 30 -15.15 10.36 4.83
C THR A 30 -16.56 10.77 5.22
N ARG A 31 -17.15 11.76 4.52
CA ARG A 31 -18.56 12.14 4.69
C ARG A 31 -19.53 11.02 4.28
N ALA A 32 -19.22 10.28 3.23
CA ALA A 32 -20.01 9.15 2.75
C ALA A 32 -19.84 7.85 3.58
N ARG A 33 -18.96 7.82 4.59
CA ARG A 33 -18.66 6.66 5.43
C ARG A 33 -19.92 5.93 5.96
N PRO A 34 -20.98 6.60 6.47
CA PRO A 34 -22.17 5.91 6.96
C PRO A 34 -22.92 5.15 5.84
N PHE A 35 -22.96 5.75 4.64
CA PHE A 35 -23.58 5.13 3.46
C PHE A 35 -22.81 3.87 3.05
N VAL A 36 -21.48 3.96 2.95
CA VAL A 36 -20.63 2.81 2.60
C VAL A 36 -20.75 1.69 3.63
N ARG A 37 -20.69 2.03 4.93
CA ARG A 37 -20.91 1.05 6.03
C ARG A 37 -22.25 0.34 5.90
N LYS A 38 -23.32 1.07 5.63
CA LYS A 38 -24.66 0.49 5.43
C LYS A 38 -24.68 -0.48 4.25
N GLN A 39 -24.07 -0.10 3.14
CA GLN A 39 -24.07 -0.91 1.93
C GLN A 39 -23.25 -2.19 2.11
N VAL A 40 -22.06 -2.10 2.73
CA VAL A 40 -21.23 -3.27 3.05
C VAL A 40 -21.98 -4.24 3.96
N GLY A 41 -22.64 -3.75 5.01
CA GLY A 41 -23.45 -4.58 5.89
C GLY A 41 -24.58 -5.30 5.16
N LYS A 42 -25.27 -4.60 4.25
CA LYS A 42 -26.36 -5.17 3.45
C LYS A 42 -25.87 -6.24 2.47
N THR A 43 -24.79 -5.96 1.74
CA THR A 43 -24.25 -6.88 0.72
C THR A 43 -23.61 -8.11 1.33
N MET A 44 -22.84 -7.95 2.41
CA MET A 44 -22.09 -9.05 3.02
C MET A 44 -22.84 -9.77 4.15
N ARG A 45 -24.06 -9.33 4.51
CA ARG A 45 -24.89 -9.90 5.60
C ARG A 45 -24.14 -10.01 6.93
N LEU A 46 -23.32 -9.01 7.26
CA LEU A 46 -22.50 -9.00 8.47
C LEU A 46 -23.36 -8.71 9.70
N ARG A 47 -23.11 -9.45 10.80
CA ARG A 47 -23.71 -9.15 12.11
C ARG A 47 -23.19 -7.82 12.67
N HIS A 48 -21.90 -7.55 12.49
CA HIS A 48 -21.25 -6.30 12.87
C HIS A 48 -20.41 -5.80 11.70
N VAL A 49 -20.68 -4.57 11.27
CA VAL A 49 -19.91 -3.94 10.19
C VAL A 49 -18.70 -3.22 10.80
N PRO A 50 -17.47 -3.50 10.33
CA PRO A 50 -16.27 -2.83 10.82
C PRO A 50 -16.34 -1.32 10.63
N ASN A 51 -15.76 -0.57 11.56
CA ASN A 51 -15.49 0.86 11.38
C ASN A 51 -14.57 1.04 10.18
N ILE A 52 -15.12 1.58 9.10
CA ILE A 52 -14.38 1.86 7.86
C ILE A 52 -13.73 3.23 7.99
N SER A 53 -12.41 3.33 7.86
CA SER A 53 -11.66 4.55 7.60
C SER A 53 -11.17 4.57 6.16
N PHE A 54 -10.94 5.78 5.64
CA PHE A 54 -10.37 6.00 4.33
C PHE A 54 -9.04 6.72 4.51
N GLU A 55 -8.03 6.26 3.78
CA GLU A 55 -6.67 6.82 3.81
C GLU A 55 -6.15 6.88 2.37
N MET A 56 -5.29 7.85 2.06
CA MET A 56 -4.61 7.88 0.76
C MET A 56 -3.60 6.75 0.67
N ASP A 57 -3.46 6.17 -0.51
CA ASP A 57 -2.43 5.18 -0.75
C ASP A 57 -1.07 5.86 -1.04
N GLU A 58 -0.20 5.93 -0.03
CA GLU A 58 1.15 6.50 -0.15
C GLU A 58 2.18 5.52 -0.74
N THR A 59 1.79 4.27 -1.04
CA THR A 59 2.76 3.24 -1.44
C THR A 59 3.46 3.56 -2.76
N PHE A 60 2.78 4.24 -3.69
CA PHE A 60 3.37 4.65 -4.97
C PHE A 60 4.39 5.77 -4.81
N ASP A 61 4.08 6.79 -4.01
CA ASP A 61 5.03 7.89 -3.73
C ASP A 61 6.31 7.36 -3.08
N GLN A 62 6.16 6.40 -2.15
CA GLN A 62 7.29 5.73 -1.53
C GLN A 62 8.07 4.87 -2.52
N ALA A 63 7.39 4.14 -3.42
CA ALA A 63 8.06 3.33 -4.44
C ALA A 63 8.92 4.18 -5.38
N SER A 64 8.39 5.30 -5.90
CA SER A 64 9.19 6.22 -6.74
C SER A 64 10.36 6.84 -5.97
N LYS A 65 10.17 7.15 -4.68
CA LYS A 65 11.25 7.66 -3.83
C LYS A 65 12.34 6.60 -3.61
N ILE A 66 11.96 5.35 -3.35
CA ILE A 66 12.89 4.23 -3.22
C ILE A 66 13.65 4.05 -4.53
N GLU A 67 12.96 4.01 -5.67
CA GLU A 67 13.59 3.88 -6.99
C GLU A 67 14.57 5.01 -7.28
N THR A 68 14.24 6.24 -6.89
CA THR A 68 15.16 7.39 -7.00
C THR A 68 16.42 7.19 -6.14
N LEU A 69 16.26 6.69 -4.91
CA LEU A 69 17.37 6.46 -3.98
C LEU A 69 18.25 5.27 -4.41
N LEU A 70 17.65 4.20 -4.95
CA LEU A 70 18.38 3.03 -5.45
C LEU A 70 19.18 3.37 -6.72
N ASN A 71 18.68 4.29 -7.54
CA ASN A 71 19.38 4.79 -8.73
C ASN A 71 20.42 5.89 -8.43
N ASP A 72 20.62 6.27 -7.16
CA ASP A 72 21.71 7.18 -6.79
C ASP A 72 23.05 6.53 -7.16
N PRO A 73 23.95 7.23 -7.90
CA PRO A 73 25.22 6.66 -8.33
C PRO A 73 26.07 6.03 -7.22
N LYS A 74 25.95 6.52 -5.97
CA LYS A 74 26.66 5.95 -4.83
C LYS A 74 26.03 4.62 -4.38
N VAL A 75 24.71 4.55 -4.35
CA VAL A 75 23.96 3.35 -3.92
C VAL A 75 24.01 2.27 -4.99
N ALA A 76 23.89 2.65 -6.27
CA ALA A 76 23.96 1.72 -7.39
C ALA A 76 25.31 1.00 -7.50
N GLN A 77 26.43 1.66 -7.12
CA GLN A 77 27.75 1.01 -7.07
C GLN A 77 27.82 -0.09 -6.02
N ASP A 78 27.25 0.14 -4.83
CA ASP A 78 27.23 -0.84 -3.74
C ASP A 78 26.31 -2.02 -4.06
N LEU A 79 25.21 -1.78 -4.79
CA LEU A 79 24.29 -2.83 -5.24
C LEU A 79 24.92 -3.71 -6.33
N ALA A 80 25.67 -3.14 -7.27
CA ALA A 80 26.36 -3.90 -8.31
C ALA A 80 27.42 -4.86 -7.72
N ALA A 81 28.15 -4.42 -6.69
CA ALA A 81 29.12 -5.27 -5.99
C ALA A 81 28.46 -6.41 -5.20
N ALA A 82 27.27 -6.18 -4.64
CA ALA A 82 26.52 -7.21 -3.91
C ALA A 82 25.94 -8.29 -4.84
N ASP A 83 25.49 -7.90 -6.04
CA ASP A 83 24.92 -8.84 -7.02
C ASP A 83 25.99 -9.82 -7.55
N GLU A 84 27.22 -9.34 -7.78
CA GLU A 84 28.36 -10.19 -8.16
C GLU A 84 28.70 -11.23 -7.08
N THR A 85 28.70 -10.85 -5.79
CA THR A 85 28.96 -11.78 -4.68
C THR A 85 27.89 -12.86 -4.49
N LEU A 86 26.63 -12.55 -4.81
CA LEU A 86 25.51 -13.51 -4.70
C LEU A 86 25.55 -14.56 -5.82
N THR A 87 26.03 -14.18 -7.01
CA THR A 87 26.29 -15.14 -8.10
C THR A 87 27.42 -16.10 -7.78
N GLU A 88 28.50 -15.65 -7.15
CA GLU A 88 29.66 -16.50 -6.81
C GLU A 88 29.34 -17.54 -5.72
N GLU A 89 28.57 -17.20 -4.68
CA GLU A 89 28.20 -18.15 -3.61
C GLU A 89 27.23 -19.25 -4.08
N SER A 90 26.46 -18.99 -5.13
CA SER A 90 25.49 -19.94 -5.71
C SER A 90 26.15 -21.01 -6.58
N GLU A 91 27.37 -20.77 -7.09
CA GLU A 91 28.13 -21.71 -7.92
C GLU A 91 28.97 -22.71 -7.10
N ASP A 92 29.33 -22.40 -5.84
CA ASP A 92 30.19 -23.23 -4.98
C ASP A 92 29.45 -24.40 -4.28
N HIS A 93 28.12 -24.35 -4.16
CA HIS A 93 27.33 -25.39 -3.47
C HIS A 93 26.86 -26.55 -4.39
N GLY A 94 27.43 -26.67 -5.59
CA GLY A 94 27.02 -27.61 -6.64
C GLY A 94 27.96 -28.80 -6.91
N ALA A 95 28.76 -29.27 -5.94
CA ALA A 95 29.68 -30.41 -6.08
C ALA A 95 29.43 -31.54 -5.08
#